data_AF-A0A3B7MWC0-F1
#
_entry.id   AF-A0A3B7MWC0-F1
#
_cell.length_a   1.000
_cell.length_b   1.000
_cell.length_c   1.000
_cell.angle_alpha   90.00
_cell.angle_beta   90.00
_cell.angle_gamma   90.00
#
_symmetry.space_group_name_H-M   'P 1'
#
loop_
_entity.id
_entity.type
_entity.pdbx_description
1 polymer ?
#
loop_
_entity_poly.entity_id
_entity_poly.type
_entity_poly.pdbx_seq_one_letter_code
_entity_poly.pdbx_strand_id
1 'polypeptide(L)'
;MARYSKGAQKSVKSAMHRKKKGTLKSGKGGKGGKVKSRAQAIAIGLSEAREKGAKVPAKKKGAKKSTTRKKAAPKKKAAPKKKAAKKGGAKKKGTRKKAARKR
;
A
#
# COMPACT_ATOMS: atom_id res chain seq x y z
N MET A 1 22.81 -27.27 15.07
CA MET A 1 21.40 -27.51 14.66
C MET A 1 21.01 -26.57 13.52
N ALA A 2 20.32 -27.04 12.47
CA ALA A 2 19.90 -26.18 11.36
C ALA A 2 18.94 -25.05 11.83
N ARG A 3 19.13 -23.83 11.30
CA ARG A 3 18.32 -22.65 11.64
C ARG A 3 16.84 -22.84 11.25
N TYR A 4 16.57 -23.63 10.22
CA TYR A 4 15.24 -23.97 9.73
C TYR A 4 15.04 -25.48 9.76
N SER A 5 13.83 -25.94 10.08
CA SER A 5 13.48 -27.36 9.99
C SER A 5 13.34 -27.84 8.54
N LYS A 6 13.45 -29.17 8.33
CA LYS A 6 13.12 -29.82 7.05
C LYS A 6 11.69 -29.47 6.59
N GLY A 7 10.73 -29.38 7.52
CA GLY A 7 9.36 -28.97 7.24
C GLY A 7 9.28 -27.55 6.65
N ALA A 8 10.02 -26.60 7.21
CA ALA A 8 10.10 -25.24 6.68
C ALA A 8 10.72 -25.18 5.27
N GLN A 9 11.78 -25.95 5.03
CA GLN A 9 12.41 -26.04 3.71
C GLN A 9 11.44 -26.60 2.65
N LYS A 10 10.68 -27.65 3.01
CA LYS A 10 9.65 -28.25 2.12
C LYS A 10 8.55 -27.25 1.77
N SER A 11 8.05 -26.47 2.75
CA SER A 11 7.03 -25.43 2.50
C SER A 11 7.54 -24.34 1.56
N VAL A 12 8.77 -23.86 1.76
CA VAL A 12 9.39 -22.86 0.86
C VAL A 12 9.58 -23.43 -0.55
N LYS A 13 10.02 -24.69 -0.68
CA LYS A 13 10.15 -25.36 -1.99
C LYS A 13 8.79 -25.43 -2.72
N SER A 14 7.73 -25.81 -2.00
CA SER A 14 6.37 -25.87 -2.56
C SER A 14 5.86 -24.49 -3.00
N ALA A 15 6.03 -23.46 -2.17
CA ALA A 15 5.66 -22.09 -2.52
C ALA A 15 6.43 -21.60 -3.76
N MET A 16 7.73 -21.91 -3.85
CA MET A 16 8.55 -21.60 -5.02
C MET A 16 8.08 -22.32 -6.28
N HIS A 17 7.66 -23.59 -6.19
CA HIS A 17 7.08 -24.31 -7.32
C HIS A 17 5.77 -23.65 -7.78
N ARG A 18 4.87 -23.30 -6.85
CA ARG A 18 3.62 -22.56 -7.16
C ARG A 18 3.90 -21.20 -7.79
N LYS A 19 4.94 -20.49 -7.35
CA LYS A 19 5.39 -19.23 -7.98
C LYS A 19 5.84 -19.48 -9.41
N LYS A 20 6.70 -20.47 -9.65
CA LYS A 20 7.19 -20.82 -11.00
C LYS A 20 6.03 -21.17 -11.95
N LYS A 21 4.99 -21.84 -11.43
CA LYS A 21 3.75 -22.13 -12.17
C LYS A 21 2.81 -20.93 -12.33
N GLY A 22 3.09 -19.78 -11.71
CA GLY A 22 2.23 -18.59 -11.77
C GLY A 22 0.91 -18.71 -11.00
N THR A 23 0.77 -19.71 -10.12
CA THR A 23 -0.46 -20.00 -9.36
C THR A 23 -0.43 -19.47 -7.94
N LEU A 24 0.74 -19.07 -7.43
CA LEU A 24 0.87 -18.54 -6.07
C LEU A 24 0.19 -17.17 -5.96
N LYS A 25 -0.82 -17.07 -5.09
CA LYS A 25 -1.51 -15.80 -4.76
C LYS A 25 -1.09 -15.30 -3.38
N SER A 26 -1.20 -13.98 -3.20
CA SER A 26 -0.89 -13.30 -1.94
C SER A 26 -2.16 -12.76 -1.25
N GLY A 27 -2.06 -12.47 0.04
CA GLY A 27 -3.16 -11.94 0.85
C GLY A 27 -4.20 -12.99 1.28
N LYS A 28 -5.10 -12.60 2.19
CA LYS A 28 -6.19 -13.47 2.69
C LYS A 28 -7.09 -13.89 1.53
N GLY A 29 -7.23 -15.19 1.30
CA GLY A 29 -8.02 -15.74 0.19
C GLY A 29 -7.50 -15.39 -1.21
N GLY A 30 -6.24 -14.98 -1.35
CA GLY A 30 -5.66 -14.64 -2.67
C GLY A 30 -6.03 -13.26 -3.21
N LYS A 31 -6.66 -12.39 -2.39
CA LYS A 31 -7.07 -11.02 -2.77
C LYS A 31 -5.91 -10.09 -3.14
N GLY A 32 -4.68 -10.41 -2.72
CA GLY A 32 -3.46 -9.66 -3.08
C GLY A 32 -2.92 -9.99 -4.47
N GLY A 33 -3.62 -10.81 -5.26
CA GLY A 33 -3.22 -11.17 -6.62
C GLY A 33 -2.01 -12.12 -6.67
N LYS A 34 -1.48 -12.34 -7.87
CA LYS A 34 -0.34 -13.23 -8.12
C LYS A 34 0.94 -12.69 -7.50
N VAL A 35 1.77 -13.59 -6.97
CA VAL A 35 3.06 -13.26 -6.38
C VAL A 35 4.06 -12.88 -7.46
N LYS A 36 4.62 -11.67 -7.34
CA LYS A 36 5.54 -11.10 -8.34
C LYS A 36 6.99 -11.44 -8.04
N SER A 37 7.39 -11.41 -6.77
CA SER A 37 8.80 -11.54 -6.38
C SER A 37 9.14 -12.89 -5.72
N ARG A 38 10.39 -13.33 -5.89
CA ARG A 38 10.90 -14.55 -5.23
C ARG A 38 10.89 -14.39 -3.71
N ALA A 39 11.29 -13.22 -3.22
CA ALA A 39 11.26 -12.89 -1.80
C ALA A 39 9.86 -13.04 -1.20
N GLN A 40 8.83 -12.60 -1.92
CA GLN A 40 7.44 -12.74 -1.46
C GLN A 40 6.99 -14.21 -1.41
N ALA A 41 7.38 -15.05 -2.36
CA ALA A 41 7.09 -16.48 -2.28
C ALA A 41 7.79 -17.17 -1.11
N ILE A 42 9.05 -16.80 -0.82
CA ILE A 42 9.77 -17.29 0.36
C ILE A 42 9.04 -16.83 1.63
N ALA A 43 8.60 -15.57 1.69
CA ALA A 43 7.86 -15.05 2.83
C ALA A 43 6.53 -15.80 3.06
N ILE A 44 5.79 -16.11 2.00
CA ILE A 44 4.56 -16.91 2.08
C ILE A 44 4.90 -18.33 2.55
N GLY A 45 5.91 -18.98 1.97
CA GLY A 45 6.33 -20.33 2.36
C GLY A 45 6.82 -20.43 3.81
N LEU A 46 7.52 -19.39 4.31
CA LEU A 46 7.93 -19.30 5.71
C LEU A 46 6.75 -19.03 6.65
N SER A 47 5.74 -18.28 6.23
CA SER A 47 4.50 -18.10 6.99
C SER A 47 3.69 -19.40 7.04
N GLU A 48 3.49 -20.09 5.91
CA GLU A 48 2.85 -21.41 5.86
C GLU A 48 3.56 -22.44 6.76
N ALA A 49 4.90 -22.39 6.82
CA ALA A 49 5.67 -23.24 7.71
C ALA A 49 5.40 -22.96 9.19
N ARG A 50 5.22 -21.69 9.58
CA ARG A 50 4.86 -21.31 10.96
C ARG A 50 3.46 -21.79 11.33
N GLU A 51 2.48 -21.60 10.45
CA GLU A 51 1.10 -22.08 10.68
C GLU A 51 1.06 -23.60 10.87
N LYS A 52 1.93 -24.34 10.18
CA LYS A 52 2.07 -25.80 10.31
C LYS A 52 2.91 -26.24 11.52
N GLY A 53 3.32 -25.34 12.40
CA GLY A 53 4.13 -25.66 13.58
C GLY A 53 5.60 -26.03 13.29
N ALA A 54 6.08 -25.81 12.07
CA ALA A 54 7.47 -26.11 11.73
C ALA A 54 8.42 -25.10 12.39
N LYS A 55 9.61 -25.56 12.83
CA LYS A 55 10.64 -24.67 13.39
C LYS A 55 11.12 -23.67 12.34
N VAL A 56 10.75 -22.41 12.53
CA VAL A 56 11.19 -21.24 11.76
C VAL A 56 11.69 -20.20 12.76
N PRO A 57 12.88 -19.61 12.54
CA PRO A 57 13.38 -18.52 13.37
C PRO A 57 12.34 -17.42 13.53
N ALA A 58 12.17 -16.98 14.78
CA ALA A 58 11.37 -15.82 15.08
C ALA A 58 11.93 -14.61 14.31
N LYS A 59 11.03 -13.77 13.80
CA LYS A 59 11.46 -12.44 13.35
C LYS A 59 12.10 -11.77 14.57
N LYS A 60 13.32 -11.26 14.43
CA LYS A 60 13.92 -10.45 15.49
C LYS A 60 12.91 -9.35 15.85
N LYS A 61 12.54 -9.22 17.13
CA LYS A 61 11.79 -8.06 17.65
C LYS A 61 12.73 -6.84 17.66
N GLY A 62 13.29 -6.48 16.50
CA GLY A 62 14.27 -5.43 16.33
C GLY A 62 13.61 -4.27 15.60
N ALA A 63 13.42 -3.18 16.33
CA ALA A 63 12.63 -2.01 15.97
C ALA A 63 11.15 -2.32 15.69
N LYS A 64 10.31 -2.08 16.71
CA LYS A 64 9.10 -1.29 16.45
C LYS A 64 9.60 -0.02 15.75
N LYS A 65 9.78 -0.05 14.43
CA LYS A 65 9.66 1.16 13.64
C LYS A 65 8.21 1.49 13.89
N SER A 66 7.99 2.38 14.85
CA SER A 66 6.72 3.06 15.02
C SER A 66 6.28 3.31 13.60
N THR A 67 5.14 2.72 13.23
CA THR A 67 4.38 3.24 12.11
C THR A 67 4.35 4.71 12.45
N THR A 68 5.17 5.48 11.74
CA THR A 68 5.10 6.93 11.73
C THR A 68 3.63 7.16 11.75
N ARG A 69 3.15 7.76 12.84
CA ARG A 69 1.79 8.28 12.92
C ARG A 69 1.51 8.73 11.52
N LYS A 70 0.44 8.24 10.90
CA LYS A 70 -0.20 8.94 9.81
C LYS A 70 -0.51 10.31 10.41
N LYS A 71 0.50 11.17 10.49
CA LYS A 71 0.42 12.57 10.77
C LYS A 71 -0.16 13.00 9.45
N ALA A 72 -1.50 12.95 9.41
CA ALA A 72 -2.26 13.81 8.54
C ALA A 72 -1.46 15.10 8.47
N ALA A 73 -0.98 15.44 7.28
CA ALA A 73 -0.18 16.63 7.06
C ALA A 73 -0.81 17.74 7.92
N PRO A 74 -0.04 18.45 8.78
CA PRO A 74 -0.62 19.59 9.44
C PRO A 74 -1.17 20.44 8.30
N LYS A 75 -2.51 20.63 8.28
CA LYS A 75 -3.16 21.56 7.37
C LYS A 75 -2.26 22.80 7.41
N LYS A 76 -1.56 23.09 6.31
CA LYS A 76 -0.80 24.34 6.19
C LYS A 76 -1.82 25.41 6.53
N LYS A 77 -1.74 25.96 7.75
CA LYS A 77 -2.48 27.16 8.11
C LYS A 77 -2.06 28.14 7.04
N ALA A 78 -3.01 28.50 6.18
CA ALA A 78 -2.80 29.53 5.20
C ALA A 78 -2.23 30.74 5.94
N ALA A 79 -1.03 31.16 5.56
CA ALA A 79 -0.47 32.40 6.05
C ALA A 79 -1.54 33.50 5.90
N PRO A 80 -1.78 34.37 6.89
CA PRO A 80 -2.70 35.47 6.71
C PRO A 80 -2.16 36.31 5.55
N LYS A 81 -2.85 36.26 4.41
CA LYS A 81 -2.53 37.11 3.26
C LYS A 81 -2.69 38.54 3.75
N LYS A 82 -1.56 39.23 3.93
CA LYS A 82 -1.47 40.68 4.06
C LYS A 82 -2.45 41.30 3.06
N LYS A 83 -3.44 42.04 3.56
CA LYS A 83 -4.27 42.94 2.74
C LYS A 83 -3.33 43.96 2.10
N ALA A 84 -2.96 43.72 0.85
CA ALA A 84 -2.38 44.73 -0.01
C ALA A 84 -3.48 45.15 -0.99
N ALA A 85 -3.88 46.42 -0.86
CA ALA A 85 -4.84 47.09 -1.72
C ALA A 85 -4.50 46.87 -3.20
N LYS A 86 -5.48 46.40 -3.98
CA LYS A 86 -5.43 46.54 -5.45
C LYS A 86 -6.52 47.51 -5.89
N LYS A 87 -6.06 48.75 -6.04
CA LYS A 87 -6.52 49.75 -7.02
C LYS A 87 -6.70 49.11 -8.41
N GLY A 88 -7.75 49.57 -9.11
CA GLY A 88 -7.90 49.56 -10.57
C GLY A 88 -8.18 48.17 -11.17
N GLY A 89 -9.11 47.98 -12.09
CA GLY A 89 -9.84 48.89 -12.95
C GLY A 89 -10.25 48.10 -14.19
N ALA A 90 -11.33 48.53 -14.84
CA ALA A 90 -11.73 48.19 -16.21
C ALA A 90 -12.30 46.77 -16.52
N LYS A 91 -13.63 46.75 -16.62
CA LYS A 91 -14.41 46.39 -17.83
C LYS A 91 -14.01 45.12 -18.62
N LYS A 92 -14.92 44.14 -18.64
CA LYS A 92 -15.83 43.88 -19.79
C LYS A 92 -16.79 42.73 -19.46
N LYS A 93 -18.05 43.07 -19.14
CA LYS A 93 -19.18 42.13 -19.06
C LYS A 93 -19.85 42.11 -20.44
N GLY A 94 -19.46 41.15 -21.28
CA GLY A 94 -20.05 40.93 -22.60
C GLY A 94 -21.31 40.08 -22.49
N THR A 95 -22.44 40.73 -22.78
CA THR A 95 -23.69 40.20 -23.38
C THR A 95 -24.39 39.00 -22.76
N ARG A 96 -25.48 39.34 -22.07
CA ARG A 96 -26.71 38.56 -21.88
C ARG A 96 -27.13 37.80 -23.15
N LYS A 97 -27.58 36.55 -23.01
CA LYS A 97 -28.76 36.08 -23.76
C LYS A 97 -29.56 35.07 -22.94
N LYS A 98 -30.74 35.54 -22.55
CA LYS A 98 -31.88 34.82 -21.98
C LYS A 98 -32.65 34.18 -23.13
N ALA A 99 -33.04 32.92 -23.02
CA ALA A 99 -34.11 32.29 -23.80
C ALA A 99 -34.87 31.40 -22.80
N ALA A 100 -36.00 31.79 -22.20
CA ALA A 100 -37.31 32.12 -22.75
C ALA A 100 -37.98 30.93 -23.47
N ARG A 101 -38.62 30.07 -22.66
CA ARG A 101 -39.95 29.44 -22.81
C ARG A 101 -40.67 29.64 -24.15
N LYS A 102 -41.07 28.53 -24.81
CA LYS A 102 -42.47 28.05 -25.02
C LYS A 102 -42.51 27.10 -26.24
N ARG A 103 -43.09 25.91 -26.09
CA ARG A 103 -44.34 25.45 -26.71
C ARG A 103 -44.90 24.34 -25.82
#